data_AF-A0A5C7XQJ9-F1
#
_entry.id   AF-A0A5C7XQJ9-F1
#
_cell.length_a   1.000
_cell.length_b   1.000
_cell.length_c   1.000
_cell.angle_alpha   90.00
_cell.angle_beta   90.00
_cell.angle_gamma   90.00
#
_symmetry.space_group_name_H-M   'P 1'
#
loop_
_entity.id
_entity.type
_entity.pdbx_description
1 polymer ?
#
loop_
_entity_poly.entity_id
_entity_poly.type
_entity_poly.pdbx_seq_one_letter_code
_entity_poly.pdbx_strand_id
1 'polypeptide(L)' 'MAAKKRRRHTPDQIIRKLAEGNKLLGAGQELAEVCRHLEITESTWHRWVAQYGGMKAS' A
#
# COMPACT_ATOMS: atom_id res chain seq x y z
N MET A 1 3.31 18.65 26.00
CA MET A 1 4.09 18.30 24.78
C MET A 1 3.17 17.58 23.81
N ALA A 2 2.65 18.25 22.78
CA ALA A 2 1.82 17.59 21.76
C ALA A 2 2.70 16.69 20.90
N ALA A 3 2.60 15.37 21.07
CA ALA A 3 3.23 14.42 20.18
C ALA A 3 2.69 14.66 18.77
N LYS A 4 3.56 15.14 17.86
CA LYS A 4 3.27 15.31 16.42
C LYS A 4 2.55 14.03 15.96
N LYS A 5 1.23 14.10 15.71
CA LYS A 5 0.45 12.99 15.15
C LYS A 5 1.10 12.65 13.82
N ARG A 6 2.06 11.74 13.82
CA ARG A 6 2.62 11.16 12.61
C ARG A 6 1.41 10.61 11.88
N ARG A 7 1.06 11.18 10.73
CA ARG A 7 -0.02 10.72 9.85
C ARG A 7 0.39 9.34 9.32
N ARG A 8 0.29 8.33 10.19
CA ARG A 8 0.47 6.93 9.83
C ARG A 8 -0.80 6.51 9.12
N HIS A 9 -0.64 5.78 8.02
CA HIS A 9 -1.75 5.07 7.42
C HIS A 9 -2.34 4.10 8.46
N THR A 10 -3.65 4.15 8.66
CA THR A 10 -4.32 3.14 9.48
C THR A 10 -4.30 1.79 8.75
N PRO A 11 -4.42 0.66 9.46
CA PRO A 11 -4.51 -0.66 8.82
C PRO A 11 -5.57 -0.70 7.70
N ASP A 12 -6.74 -0.09 7.90
CA ASP A 12 -7.79 -0.03 6.88
C ASP A 12 -7.37 0.76 5.64
N GLN A 13 -6.67 1.88 5.81
CA GLN A 13 -6.13 2.66 4.68
C GLN A 13 -5.07 1.85 3.92
N ILE A 14 -4.23 1.11 4.63
CA ILE A 14 -3.21 0.23 4.03
C ILE A 14 -3.90 -0.86 3.19
N ILE A 15 -4.88 -1.56 3.75
CA ILE A 15 -5.61 -2.64 3.06
C ILE A 15 -6.29 -2.11 1.80
N ARG A 16 -6.95 -0.94 1.87
CA ARG A 16 -7.58 -0.30 0.69
C ARG A 16 -6.55 0.04 -0.39
N LYS A 17 -5.42 0.66 -0.02
CA LYS A 17 -4.33 0.98 -0.96
C LYS A 17 -3.70 -0.28 -1.57
N LEU A 18 -3.54 -1.36 -0.79
CA LEU A 18 -3.06 -2.64 -1.30
C LEU A 18 -4.03 -3.27 -2.30
N ALA A 19 -5.34 -3.24 -2.03
CA ALA A 19 -6.35 -3.75 -2.95
C ALA A 19 -6.36 -2.97 -4.27
N GLU A 20 -6.29 -1.64 -4.20
CA GLU A 20 -6.18 -0.78 -5.38
C GLU A 20 -4.88 -1.06 -6.16
N GLY A 21 -3.74 -1.11 -5.48
CA GLY A 21 -2.45 -1.39 -6.12
C GLY A 21 -2.42 -2.78 -6.78
N ASN A 22 -3.00 -3.80 -6.15
CA ASN A 22 -3.10 -5.13 -6.74
C ASN A 22 -3.99 -5.13 -8.01
N LYS A 23 -5.07 -4.34 -8.03
CA LYS A 23 -5.90 -4.19 -9.24
C LYS A 23 -5.10 -3.53 -10.38
N LEU A 24 -4.33 -2.50 -10.08
CA LEU A 24 -3.50 -1.80 -11.07
C LEU A 24 -2.36 -2.67 -11.60
N LEU A 25 -1.68 -3.41 -10.72
CA LEU A 25 -0.67 -4.41 -11.10
C LEU A 25 -1.30 -5.51 -11.97
N GLY A 26 -2.49 -6.00 -11.61
CA GLY A 26 -3.23 -6.98 -12.40
C GLY A 26 -3.69 -6.46 -13.77
N ALA A 27 -3.82 -5.15 -13.93
CA ALA A 27 -4.07 -4.48 -15.20
C ALA A 27 -2.78 -4.25 -16.04
N GLY A 28 -1.62 -4.68 -15.53
CA GLY A 28 -0.33 -4.60 -16.22
C GLY A 28 0.48 -3.33 -15.95
N GLN A 29 0.07 -2.48 -14.99
CA GLN A 29 0.89 -1.33 -14.59
C GLN A 29 2.15 -1.77 -13.86
N GLU A 30 3.24 -1.03 -14.04
CA GLU A 30 4.48 -1.29 -13.31
C GLU A 30 4.38 -0.85 -11.85
N LEU A 31 5.07 -1.57 -10.96
CA LEU A 31 5.06 -1.29 -9.52
C LEU A 31 5.46 0.16 -9.20
N ALA A 32 6.42 0.72 -9.94
CA ALA A 32 6.85 2.10 -9.77
C ALA A 32 5.72 3.10 -10.05
N GLU A 33 4.90 2.86 -11.07
CA GLU A 33 3.75 3.71 -11.41
C GLU A 33 2.64 3.59 -10.37
N VAL A 34 2.36 2.37 -9.93
CA VAL A 34 1.40 2.10 -8.85
C VAL A 34 1.81 2.79 -7.55
N CYS A 35 3.09 2.74 -7.19
CA CYS A 35 3.61 3.41 -6.00
C CYS A 35 3.50 4.94 -6.11
N ARG A 36 3.75 5.52 -7.29
CA ARG A 36 3.53 6.95 -7.54
C ARG A 36 2.05 7.33 -7.41
N HIS A 37 1.14 6.54 -8.00
CA HIS A 37 -0.31 6.75 -7.91
C HIS A 37 -0.82 6.68 -6.47
N LEU A 38 -0.32 5.73 -5.69
CA LEU A 38 -0.68 5.56 -4.28
C LEU A 38 0.06 6.53 -3.33
N GLU A 39 0.95 7.38 -3.84
CA GLU A 39 1.79 8.32 -3.10
C GLU A 39 2.63 7.64 -2.00
N ILE A 40 3.19 6.47 -2.30
CA ILE A 40 4.05 5.71 -1.40
C ILE A 40 5.34 5.28 -2.09
N THR A 41 6.31 4.81 -1.31
CA THR A 41 7.54 4.23 -1.84
C THR A 41 7.37 2.72 -2.06
N GLU A 42 8.13 2.14 -2.99
CA GLU A 42 8.16 0.68 -3.21
C GLU A 42 8.56 -0.08 -1.93
N SER A 43 9.49 0.47 -1.14
CA SER A 43 9.85 -0.09 0.17
C SER A 43 8.68 -0.11 1.16
N THR A 44 7.76 0.86 1.08
CA THR A 44 6.53 0.88 1.89
C THR A 44 5.55 -0.15 1.38
N TRP A 45 5.39 -0.25 0.05
CA TRP A 45 4.56 -1.28 -0.59
C TRP A 45 5.00 -2.69 -0.17
N HIS A 46 6.28 -3.05 -0.32
CA HIS A 46 6.78 -4.37 0.05
C HIS A 46 6.55 -4.68 1.54
N ARG A 47 6.77 -3.70 2.42
CA ARG A 47 6.47 -3.86 3.86
C ARG A 47 4.99 -4.11 4.10
N TRP A 48 4.12 -3.34 3.45
CA TRP A 48 2.69 -3.50 3.58
C TRP A 48 2.20 -4.84 3.04
N VAL A 49 2.71 -5.30 1.89
CA VAL A 49 2.40 -6.64 1.35
C VAL A 49 2.87 -7.74 2.30
N ALA A 50 4.07 -7.63 2.88
CA ALA A 50 4.55 -8.61 3.86
C ALA A 50 3.69 -8.62 5.14
N GLN A 51 3.18 -7.47 5.57
CA GLN A 51 2.45 -7.32 6.83
C GLN A 51 0.93 -7.55 6.70
N TYR A 52 0.34 -7.18 5.56
CA TYR A 52 -1.11 -7.15 5.32
C TYR A 52 -1.54 -7.89 4.04
N GLY A 53 -0.60 -8.31 3.18
CA GLY A 53 -0.86 -9.02 1.92
C GLY A 53 -1.13 -10.52 2.09
N GLY A 54 -1.26 -11.02 3.32
CA GLY A 54 -1.65 -12.41 3.62
C GLY A 54 -3.07 -12.77 3.17
N MET A 55 -3.90 -11.81 2.76
CA MET A 55 -5.15 -12.05 2.05
C MET A 55 -4.85 -12.44 0.59
N LYS A 56 -4.38 -13.68 0.40
CA LYS A 56 -4.28 -14.28 -0.92
C LYS A 56 -5.69 -14.39 -1.48
N ALA A 57 -5.94 -13.69 -2.59
CA ALA A 57 -7.05 -14.01 -3.48
C ALA A 57 -6.92 -15.51 -3.80
N SER A 58 -7.85 -16.29 -3.26
CA SER A 58 -8.15 -17.64 -3.73
C SER A 58 -9.32 -17.54 -4.70
#